data_AF-A0A355XQ13-F1
#
_entry.id   AF-A0A355XQ13-F1
#
_cell.length_a   1.000
_cell.length_b   1.000
_cell.length_c   1.000
_cell.angle_alpha   90.00
_cell.angle_beta   90.00
_cell.angle_gamma   90.00
#
_symmetry.space_group_name_H-M   'P 1'
#
loop_
_entity.id
_entity.type
_entity.pdbx_description
1 polymer ?
#
loop_
_entity_poly.entity_id
_entity_poly.type
_entity_poly.pdbx_seq_one_letter_code
_entity_poly.pdbx_strand_id
1 'polypeptide(L)'
;MNNPAFTIAIALAMGMIAQSAARHIKIPGIVLLLLCGVVLGPDGINIIRPDLLGDALPILVGFAVAVILFEGGMNLRLARLRQEGRTIRQLIS
;
A
#
# COMPACT_ATOMS: atom_id res chain seq x y z
N MET A 1 3.12 -9.41 -24.15
CA MET A 1 3.65 -8.78 -22.93
C MET A 1 2.56 -8.75 -21.85
N ASN A 2 1.85 -9.87 -21.61
CA ASN A 2 0.66 -9.93 -20.73
C ASN A 2 0.87 -10.96 -19.63
N ASN A 3 2.05 -10.93 -19.00
CA ASN A 3 2.40 -11.90 -17.97
C ASN A 3 2.09 -11.28 -16.59
N PRO A 4 1.23 -11.89 -15.75
CA PRO A 4 0.89 -11.34 -14.44
C PRO A 4 2.13 -11.13 -13.55
N ALA A 5 3.15 -11.98 -13.69
CA ALA A 5 4.43 -11.81 -12.99
C ALA A 5 5.13 -10.50 -13.37
N PHE A 6 5.08 -10.10 -14.64
CA PHE A 6 5.65 -8.84 -15.11
C PHE A 6 4.90 -7.63 -14.54
N THR A 7 3.56 -7.68 -14.51
CA THR A 7 2.73 -6.63 -13.90
C THR A 7 3.07 -6.42 -12.43
N ILE A 8 3.25 -7.50 -11.66
CA ILE A 8 3.62 -7.41 -10.25
C ILE A 8 5.03 -6.86 -10.10
N ALA A 9 5.99 -7.37 -10.88
CA ALA A 9 7.38 -6.93 -10.81
C ALA A 9 7.53 -5.44 -11.10
N ILE A 10 6.88 -4.92 -12.14
CA ILE A 10 6.94 -3.50 -12.49
C ILE A 10 6.18 -2.63 -11.48
N ALA A 11 5.05 -3.11 -10.95
CA ALA A 11 4.31 -2.40 -9.90
C ALA A 11 5.15 -2.26 -8.61
N LEU A 12 5.83 -3.33 -8.19
CA LEU A 12 6.72 -3.31 -7.04
C LEU A 12 7.93 -2.39 -7.28
N ALA A 13 8.58 -2.51 -8.45
CA ALA A 13 9.73 -1.67 -8.79
C ALA A 13 9.35 -0.18 -8.81
N MET A 14 8.25 0.17 -9.47
CA MET A 14 7.76 1.56 -9.52
C MET A 14 7.32 2.05 -8.14
N GLY A 15 6.69 1.20 -7.33
CA GLY A 15 6.34 1.51 -5.94
C GLY A 15 7.56 1.83 -5.08
N MET A 16 8.63 1.02 -5.18
CA MET A 16 9.89 1.27 -4.47
C MET A 16 10.55 2.57 -4.92
N ILE A 17 10.58 2.84 -6.23
CA ILE A 17 11.12 4.10 -6.78
C ILE A 17 10.31 5.30 -6.27
N ALA A 18 8.97 5.23 -6.35
CA ALA A 18 8.08 6.29 -5.87
C ALA A 18 8.25 6.54 -4.37
N GLN A 19 8.38 5.49 -3.57
CA GLN A 19 8.56 5.59 -2.13
C GLN A 19 9.94 6.17 -1.76
N SER A 20 11.00 5.78 -2.48
CA SER A 20 12.33 6.36 -2.33
C SER A 20 12.32 7.84 -2.71
N ALA A 21 11.74 8.19 -3.87
CA ALA A 21 11.59 9.57 -4.31
C ALA A 21 10.79 10.42 -3.31
N ALA A 22 9.70 9.87 -2.74
CA ALA A 22 8.91 10.55 -1.71
C ALA A 22 9.75 10.90 -0.48
N ARG A 23 10.63 9.98 -0.07
CA ARG A 23 11.55 10.19 1.05
C ARG A 23 12.55 11.30 0.74
N HIS A 24 13.07 11.36 -0.49
CA HIS A 24 13.98 12.43 -0.91
C HIS A 24 13.33 13.80 -0.96
N ILE A 25 12.09 13.88 -1.46
CA ILE A 25 11.34 15.15 -1.60
C ILE A 25 10.61 15.53 -0.29
N LYS A 26 10.68 14.67 0.74
CA LYS A 26 10.05 14.85 2.08
C LYS A 26 8.52 15.01 2.04
N ILE A 27 7.87 14.30 1.12
CA ILE A 27 6.40 14.25 1.02
C ILE A 27 5.86 12.89 1.48
N PRO A 28 4.60 12.80 1.94
CA PRO A 28 4.01 11.52 2.35
C PRO A 28 4.04 10.52 1.20
N GLY A 29 4.67 9.35 1.41
CA GLY A 29 4.88 8.34 0.36
C GLY A 29 3.61 7.90 -0.35
N ILE A 30 2.49 7.85 0.38
CA ILE A 30 1.18 7.48 -0.17
C ILE A 30 0.74 8.38 -1.33
N VAL A 31 1.11 9.67 -1.33
CA VAL A 31 0.74 10.62 -2.39
C VAL A 31 1.40 10.25 -3.71
N LEU A 32 2.71 9.99 -3.69
CA LEU A 32 3.43 9.55 -4.90
C LEU A 32 3.04 8.14 -5.33
N LEU A 33 2.77 7.23 -4.38
CA LEU A 33 2.29 5.89 -4.70
C LEU A 33 0.94 5.93 -5.42
N LEU A 34 -0.01 6.74 -4.92
CA LEU A 34 -1.31 6.93 -5.56
C LEU A 34 -1.16 7.58 -6.95
N LEU A 35 -0.34 8.62 -7.07
CA LEU A 35 -0.07 9.26 -8.35
C LEU A 35 0.53 8.27 -9.36
N CYS A 36 1.56 7.50 -8.97
CA CYS A 36 2.14 6.46 -9.80
C CYS A 36 1.10 5.40 -10.17
N GLY A 37 0.28 4.95 -9.22
CA GLY A 37 -0.77 3.97 -9.47
C GLY A 37 -1.79 4.42 -10.50
N VAL A 38 -2.27 5.66 -10.41
CA VAL A 38 -3.21 6.23 -11.38
C VAL A 38 -2.55 6.45 -12.75
N VAL A 39 -1.33 7.00 -12.78
CA VAL A 39 -0.62 7.29 -14.03
C VAL A 39 -0.19 6.01 -14.75
N LEU A 40 0.32 5.00 -14.05
CA LEU A 40 0.81 3.75 -14.65
C LEU A 40 -0.29 2.70 -14.82
N GLY A 41 -1.40 2.86 -14.09
CA GLY A 41 -2.57 2.00 -14.14
C GLY A 41 -3.46 2.24 -15.36
N PRO A 42 -4.63 1.59 -15.42
CA PRO A 42 -5.51 1.60 -16.58
C PRO A 42 -6.07 2.99 -16.93
N ASP A 43 -6.21 3.86 -15.93
CA ASP A 43 -6.71 5.24 -16.13
C ASP A 43 -5.68 6.18 -16.79
N GLY A 44 -4.40 5.78 -16.84
CA GLY A 44 -3.30 6.55 -17.43
C GLY A 44 -2.67 5.85 -18.62
N ILE A 45 -1.46 5.35 -18.44
CA ILE A 45 -0.63 4.74 -19.50
C ILE A 45 -0.97 3.24 -19.68
N ASN A 46 -1.72 2.64 -18.75
CA ASN A 46 -2.19 1.25 -18.81
C ASN A 46 -1.06 0.21 -18.92
N ILE A 47 0.08 0.49 -18.28
CA ILE A 47 1.23 -0.42 -18.20
C ILE A 47 0.99 -1.47 -17.12
N ILE A 48 0.49 -1.03 -15.96
CA ILE A 48 0.12 -1.90 -14.85
C ILE A 48 -1.35 -2.27 -15.04
N ARG A 49 -1.58 -3.54 -15.38
CA ARG A 49 -2.90 -4.10 -15.68
C ARG A 49 -3.35 -5.02 -14.55
N PRO A 50 -3.95 -4.49 -13.46
CA PRO A 50 -4.36 -5.28 -12.31
C PRO A 50 -5.44 -6.31 -12.66
N ASP A 51 -6.20 -6.10 -13.73
CA ASP A 51 -7.19 -7.05 -14.27
C ASP A 51 -6.58 -8.41 -14.61
N LEU A 52 -5.30 -8.45 -15.01
CA LEU A 52 -4.60 -9.69 -15.34
C LEU A 52 -4.36 -10.58 -14.11
N LEU A 53 -4.46 -10.04 -12.90
CA LEU A 53 -4.29 -10.80 -11.66
C LEU A 53 -5.59 -11.48 -11.21
N GLY A 54 -6.76 -11.05 -11.70
CA GLY A 54 -8.07 -11.62 -11.33
C GLY A 54 -8.22 -11.82 -9.82
N ASP A 55 -8.57 -13.05 -9.42
CA ASP A 55 -8.77 -13.43 -8.01
C ASP A 55 -7.49 -13.39 -7.15
N ALA A 56 -6.31 -13.37 -7.77
CA ALA A 56 -5.04 -13.28 -7.03
C ALA A 56 -4.80 -11.88 -6.45
N LEU A 57 -5.34 -10.82 -7.08
CA LEU A 57 -5.16 -9.44 -6.61
C LEU A 57 -5.73 -9.22 -5.20
N PRO A 58 -7.02 -9.52 -4.90
CA PRO A 58 -7.56 -9.35 -3.56
C PRO A 58 -6.85 -10.25 -2.53
N ILE A 59 -6.40 -11.44 -2.92
CA ILE A 59 -5.62 -12.32 -2.05
C ILE A 59 -4.28 -11.66 -1.67
N LEU A 60 -3.52 -11.16 -2.66
CA LEU A 60 -2.24 -10.48 -2.42
C LEU A 60 -2.42 -9.22 -1.57
N VAL A 61 -3.44 -8.40 -1.86
CA VAL A 61 -3.76 -7.21 -1.07
C VAL A 61 -4.14 -7.60 0.37
N GLY A 62 -4.94 -8.65 0.56
CA GLY A 62 -5.29 -9.17 1.88
C GLY A 62 -4.07 -9.61 2.68
N PHE A 63 -3.15 -10.34 2.05
CA PHE A 63 -1.88 -10.72 2.69
C PHE A 63 -1.03 -9.50 3.04
N ALA A 64 -0.91 -8.51 2.14
CA ALA A 64 -0.17 -7.29 2.41
C ALA A 64 -0.76 -6.50 3.59
N VAL A 65 -2.09 -6.33 3.62
CA VAL A 65 -2.80 -5.67 4.73
C VAL A 65 -2.60 -6.44 6.03
N ALA A 66 -2.69 -7.77 6.00
CA ALA A 66 -2.46 -8.61 7.19
C ALA A 66 -1.03 -8.43 7.73
N VAL A 67 -0.02 -8.42 6.86
CA VAL A 67 1.39 -8.20 7.24
C VAL A 67 1.58 -6.80 7.82
N ILE A 68 1.05 -5.76 7.17
CA ILE A 68 1.17 -4.36 7.64
C ILE A 68 0.49 -4.18 9.00
N LEU A 69 -0.72 -4.74 9.19
CA LEU A 69 -1.44 -4.69 10.46
C LEU A 69 -0.73 -5.50 11.55
N PHE A 70 -0.13 -6.64 11.19
CA PHE A 70 0.65 -7.45 12.11
C PHE A 70 1.90 -6.72 12.58
N GLU A 71 2.66 -6.11 11.66
CA GLU A 71 3.83 -5.28 11.97
C GLU A 71 3.44 -4.10 12.87
N GLY A 72 2.36 -3.39 12.51
CA GLY A 72 1.83 -2.28 13.32
C GLY A 72 1.36 -2.73 14.71
N GLY A 73 0.71 -3.88 14.80
CA GLY A 73 0.22 -4.47 16.05
C GLY A 73 1.33 -4.99 16.96
N MET A 74 2.39 -5.58 16.40
CA MET A 74 3.55 -6.01 17.17
C MET A 74 4.33 -4.84 17.77
N ASN A 75 4.41 -3.71 17.07
CA ASN A 75 5.06 -2.50 17.57
C ASN A 75 4.16 -1.70 18.55
N LEU A 76 2.90 -2.12 18.72
CA LEU A 76 1.94 -1.44 19.56
C LEU A 76 2.20 -1.69 21.06
N ARG A 77 2.33 -0.61 21.82
CA ARG A 77 2.45 -0.69 23.28
C ARG A 77 1.07 -0.80 23.92
N LEU A 78 0.68 -2.01 24.36
CA LEU A 78 -0.63 -2.27 24.99
C LEU A 78 -0.92 -1.33 26.17
N ALA A 79 0.10 -0.98 26.97
CA ALA A 79 -0.05 -0.05 28.09
C ALA A 79 -0.50 1.35 27.62
N ARG A 80 0.09 1.86 26.54
CA ARG A 80 -0.29 3.16 25.94
C ARG A 80 -1.67 3.09 25.29
N LEU A 81 -1.98 1.98 24.63
CA LEU A 81 -3.31 1.77 24.05
C LEU A 81 -4.41 1.74 25.13
N ARG A 82 -4.15 1.15 26.30
CA ARG A 82 -5.11 1.17 27.42
C ARG A 82 -5.32 2.57 28.00
N GLN A 83 -4.26 3.37 28.09
CA GLN A 83 -4.33 4.72 28.64
C GLN A 83 -5.05 5.69 27.68
N GLU A 84 -4.71 5.64 26.40
CA GLU A 84 -5.30 6.49 25.35
C GLU A 84 -6.58 5.91 24.74
N GLY A 85 -6.94 4.67 25.11
CA GLY A 85 -8.02 3.91 24.47
C GLY A 85 -9.40 4.57 24.61
N ARG A 86 -9.62 5.33 25.69
CA ARG A 86 -10.86 6.09 25.88
C ARG A 86 -10.99 7.21 24.85
N THR A 87 -9.91 7.96 24.62
CA THR A 87 -9.82 9.03 23.62
C THR A 87 -9.96 8.47 22.21
N ILE A 88 -9.24 7.37 21.90
CA ILE A 88 -9.34 6.70 20.60
C ILE A 88 -10.79 6.27 20.35
N ARG A 89 -11.46 5.65 21.32
CA ARG A 89 -12.85 5.20 21.19
C ARG A 89 -13.86 6.33 20.99
N GLN A 90 -13.57 7.54 21.48
CA GLN A 90 -14.40 8.73 21.26
C GLN A 90 -14.22 9.35 19.86
N LEU A 91 -13.14 9.05 19.14
CA LEU A 91 -12.90 9.56 17.78
C LEU A 91 -13.55 8.70 16.68
N ILE A 92 -13.79 7.43 16.97
CA ILE A 92 -14.43 6.47 16.05
C ILE A 92 -15.92 6.23 16.35
N SER A 93 -16.42 6.74 17.48
CA SER A 93 -17.82 6.61 17.89
C SER A 93 -18.56 7.92 17.75
#